data_AF-A0A285PPA1-F1
#
_entry.id   AF-A0A285PPA1-F1
#
_cell.length_a   1.000
_cell.length_b   1.000
_cell.length_c   1.000
_cell.angle_alpha   90.00
_cell.angle_beta   90.00
_cell.angle_gamma   90.00
#
_symmetry.space_group_name_H-M   'P 1'
#
loop_
_entity.id
_entity.type
_entity.pdbx_description
1 polymer ?
#
loop_
_entity_poly.entity_id
_entity_poly.type
_entity_poly.pdbx_seq_one_letter_code
_entity_poly.pdbx_strand_id
1 'polypeptide(L)'
;MEEMERMETVPMGSGSKEQLFEKGHPVIRELKRIPEIIFEEQIAMLPSSAIPVKSLFARKQMDHYHVDSLILKKIAMQVLHILRQLSECHIYPGIIDLQDLYVDMNNSQYGVVLLHPEKFQLLTFEQDYEWYPEDERIFGDAVLFDEKLQQIADNRLIYKILVASARGNVKVPPLKTEADYSELFYNILSEEWKQIFERREICSYEKLQQLLEDSIQIEEEFARMTKESLDEKSEQKKQEKTEKFHTKKENEGEEEQFALFVILRTELDNSKKISKMLYLLQDELELENTLLGHSCQQAFVFGNGAVQVKKFQRYHKDFRCQFPQVIREYSAGEALIIGTDLLQEKKEELLLKNKGEKQQFYLYILMDGRIKNDQLFQIALIKLKKVREEGVELKLRMVDNIYCEACQKLKDVVEDTQRCC
;
A
#
# COMPACT_ATOMS: atom_id res chain seq x y z
N MET A 1 11.09 -52.72 -12.63
CA MET A 1 9.71 -52.77 -13.16
C MET A 1 8.82 -53.10 -11.99
N GLU A 2 8.72 -52.16 -11.06
CA GLU A 2 7.71 -52.16 -10.00
C GLU A 2 6.59 -51.25 -10.49
N GLU A 3 5.38 -51.65 -10.17
CA GLU A 3 4.09 -51.16 -10.64
C GLU A 3 4.02 -49.63 -10.81
N MET A 4 4.24 -49.15 -12.05
CA MET A 4 3.52 -47.99 -12.55
C MET A 4 2.04 -48.37 -12.55
N GLU A 5 1.34 -48.08 -11.44
CA GLU A 5 -0.11 -48.09 -11.39
C GLU A 5 -0.61 -47.36 -12.65
N ARG A 6 -1.37 -48.11 -13.46
CA ARG A 6 -1.96 -47.63 -14.70
C ARG A 6 -2.64 -46.30 -14.41
N MET A 7 -2.27 -45.26 -15.16
CA MET A 7 -3.08 -44.05 -15.28
C MET A 7 -4.43 -44.45 -15.87
N GLU A 8 -5.38 -44.83 -15.00
CA GLU A 8 -6.76 -45.11 -15.41
C GLU A 8 -7.40 -43.79 -15.82
N THR A 9 -7.82 -43.74 -17.08
CA THR A 9 -8.58 -42.62 -17.65
C THR A 9 -10.05 -42.77 -17.24
N VAL A 10 -10.61 -41.77 -16.55
CA VAL A 10 -11.98 -41.83 -16.01
C VAL A 10 -12.94 -40.90 -16.78
N PRO A 11 -13.70 -41.37 -17.79
CA PRO A 11 -14.44 -40.51 -18.72
C PRO A 11 -15.42 -39.53 -18.02
N MET A 12 -15.62 -38.35 -18.62
CA MET A 12 -16.49 -37.25 -18.16
C MET A 12 -17.97 -37.66 -18.02
N GLY A 13 -18.32 -38.18 -16.85
CA GLY A 13 -19.64 -37.93 -16.27
C GLY A 13 -19.42 -37.09 -15.02
N SER A 14 -20.40 -36.29 -14.59
CA SER A 14 -20.33 -35.59 -13.29
C SER A 14 -19.91 -36.52 -12.13
N GLY A 15 -20.25 -37.81 -12.24
CA GLY A 15 -19.84 -38.84 -11.28
C GLY A 15 -18.39 -39.36 -11.37
N SER A 16 -17.58 -39.09 -12.41
CA SER A 16 -16.23 -39.66 -12.51
C SER A 16 -15.17 -38.92 -11.70
N LYS A 17 -15.21 -37.58 -11.70
CA LYS A 17 -14.38 -36.75 -10.81
C LYS A 17 -14.80 -36.93 -9.35
N GLU A 18 -16.10 -36.88 -9.04
CA GLU A 18 -16.61 -37.14 -7.69
C GLU A 18 -16.14 -38.52 -7.19
N GLN A 19 -16.23 -39.57 -8.01
CA GLN A 19 -15.72 -40.90 -7.67
C GLN A 19 -14.19 -40.96 -7.46
N LEU A 20 -13.39 -40.15 -8.15
CA LEU A 20 -11.93 -40.09 -7.94
C LEU A 20 -11.60 -39.54 -6.55
N PHE A 21 -12.33 -38.52 -6.12
CA PHE A 21 -12.19 -37.91 -4.79
C PHE A 21 -12.74 -38.83 -3.69
N GLU A 22 -13.89 -39.47 -3.91
CA GLU A 22 -14.51 -40.44 -2.99
C GLU A 22 -13.67 -41.71 -2.81
N LYS A 23 -13.09 -42.26 -3.89
CA LYS A 23 -12.28 -43.49 -3.84
C LYS A 23 -10.85 -43.27 -3.37
N GLY A 24 -10.44 -42.02 -3.13
CA GLY A 24 -9.09 -41.67 -2.67
C GLY A 24 -8.02 -42.15 -3.65
N HIS A 25 -8.19 -41.82 -4.94
CA HIS A 25 -7.24 -42.10 -6.02
C HIS A 25 -5.80 -41.66 -5.64
N PRO A 26 -4.73 -42.33 -6.10
CA PRO A 26 -3.34 -41.98 -5.74
C PRO A 26 -3.02 -40.49 -5.85
N VAL A 27 -3.43 -39.84 -6.94
CA VAL A 27 -3.30 -38.38 -7.14
C VAL A 27 -3.97 -37.57 -6.02
N ILE A 28 -5.15 -37.97 -5.56
CA ILE A 28 -5.86 -37.31 -4.45
C ILE A 28 -5.14 -37.52 -3.12
N ARG A 29 -4.50 -38.68 -2.92
CA ARG A 29 -3.67 -38.92 -1.73
C ARG A 29 -2.44 -38.02 -1.71
N GLU A 30 -1.79 -37.82 -2.85
CA GLU A 30 -0.67 -36.88 -2.98
C GLU A 30 -1.12 -35.43 -2.74
N LEU A 31 -2.26 -35.00 -3.31
CA LEU A 31 -2.82 -33.68 -3.02
C LEU A 31 -3.08 -33.47 -1.53
N LYS A 32 -3.64 -34.47 -0.84
CA LYS A 32 -3.89 -34.42 0.61
C LYS A 32 -2.62 -34.36 1.47
N ARG A 33 -1.43 -34.62 0.90
CA ARG A 33 -0.15 -34.46 1.62
C ARG A 33 0.36 -33.02 1.60
N ILE A 34 -0.14 -32.18 0.69
CA ILE A 34 0.22 -30.77 0.62
C ILE A 34 -0.69 -30.00 1.60
N PRO A 35 -0.15 -29.50 2.73
CA PRO A 35 -0.98 -28.91 3.79
C PRO A 35 -1.67 -27.61 3.35
N GLU A 36 -1.12 -26.91 2.37
CA GLU A 36 -1.68 -25.69 1.80
C GLU A 36 -2.85 -25.94 0.84
N ILE A 37 -3.13 -27.20 0.46
CA ILE A 37 -4.29 -27.55 -0.37
C ILE A 37 -5.47 -27.91 0.53
N ILE A 38 -6.54 -27.13 0.42
CA ILE A 38 -7.73 -27.24 1.27
C ILE A 38 -8.91 -27.75 0.45
N PHE A 39 -9.47 -28.88 0.88
CA PHE A 39 -10.64 -29.50 0.25
C PHE A 39 -11.93 -28.83 0.75
N GLU A 40 -13.03 -28.99 0.00
CA GLU A 40 -14.32 -28.34 0.31
C GLU A 40 -14.80 -28.57 1.75
N GLU A 41 -14.60 -29.79 2.25
CA GLU A 41 -14.95 -30.21 3.62
C GLU A 41 -14.17 -29.44 4.71
N GLN A 42 -12.99 -28.91 4.37
CA GLN A 42 -12.06 -28.24 5.28
C GLN A 42 -12.18 -26.71 5.22
N ILE A 43 -12.98 -26.15 4.31
CA ILE A 43 -13.12 -24.69 4.14
C ILE A 43 -13.59 -24.02 5.44
N ALA A 44 -14.45 -24.68 6.21
CA ALA A 44 -14.93 -24.19 7.50
C ALA A 44 -13.81 -24.03 8.57
N MET A 45 -12.63 -24.62 8.35
CA MET A 45 -11.47 -24.50 9.23
C MET A 45 -10.60 -23.28 8.91
N LEU A 46 -10.86 -22.58 7.81
CA LEU A 46 -10.09 -21.38 7.46
C LEU A 46 -10.32 -20.27 8.51
N PRO A 47 -9.26 -19.52 8.85
CA PRO A 47 -9.40 -18.34 9.70
C PRO A 47 -10.46 -17.38 9.15
N SER A 48 -11.25 -16.77 10.03
CA SER A 48 -12.24 -15.75 9.62
C SER A 48 -11.62 -14.52 8.92
N SER A 49 -10.30 -14.36 9.04
CA SER A 49 -9.51 -13.32 8.38
C SER A 49 -8.95 -13.72 7.01
N ALA A 50 -9.09 -15.00 6.62
CA ALA A 50 -8.68 -15.47 5.31
C ALA A 50 -9.62 -14.89 4.24
N ILE A 51 -9.03 -14.28 3.22
CA ILE A 51 -9.77 -13.69 2.10
C ILE A 51 -9.20 -14.18 0.77
N PRO A 52 -10.01 -14.29 -0.30
CA PRO A 52 -9.51 -14.63 -1.63
C PRO A 52 -8.50 -13.57 -2.10
N VAL A 53 -7.41 -13.98 -2.73
CA VAL A 53 -6.39 -13.08 -3.29
C VAL A 53 -7.01 -12.14 -4.32
N LYS A 54 -7.94 -12.62 -5.14
CA LYS A 54 -8.74 -11.78 -6.06
C LYS A 54 -9.49 -10.65 -5.35
N SER A 55 -10.01 -10.93 -4.14
CA SER A 55 -10.70 -9.93 -3.31
C SER A 55 -9.72 -9.01 -2.60
N LEU A 56 -8.55 -9.50 -2.18
CA LEU A 56 -7.47 -8.69 -1.61
C LEU A 56 -7.04 -7.59 -2.59
N PHE A 57 -6.96 -7.91 -3.89
CA PHE A 57 -6.59 -6.96 -4.94
C PHE A 57 -7.67 -5.92 -5.25
N ALA A 58 -8.84 -5.99 -4.61
CA ALA A 58 -9.79 -4.88 -4.64
C ALA A 58 -9.23 -3.70 -3.84
N ARG A 59 -9.31 -2.49 -4.40
CA ARG A 59 -8.79 -1.24 -3.80
C ARG A 59 -9.11 -1.09 -2.31
N LYS A 60 -10.36 -1.34 -1.92
CA LYS A 60 -10.81 -1.24 -0.53
C LYS A 60 -10.01 -2.15 0.42
N GLN A 61 -9.69 -3.37 -0.03
CA GLN A 61 -8.97 -4.36 0.78
C GLN A 61 -7.48 -4.06 0.79
N MET A 62 -6.88 -3.74 -0.36
CA MET A 62 -5.49 -3.30 -0.41
C MET A 62 -5.20 -2.11 0.51
N ASP A 63 -6.08 -1.10 0.49
CA ASP A 63 -5.96 0.08 1.36
C ASP A 63 -6.13 -0.28 2.84
N HIS A 64 -7.06 -1.20 3.16
CA HIS A 64 -7.34 -1.64 4.53
C HIS A 64 -6.17 -2.43 5.15
N TYR A 65 -5.57 -3.34 4.38
CA TYR A 65 -4.45 -4.17 4.83
C TYR A 65 -3.07 -3.58 4.56
N HIS A 66 -3.00 -2.37 3.98
CA HIS A 66 -1.76 -1.71 3.60
C HIS A 66 -0.85 -2.58 2.72
N VAL A 67 -1.43 -3.26 1.74
CA VAL A 67 -0.71 -4.16 0.84
C VAL A 67 0.34 -3.38 0.05
N ASP A 68 1.60 -3.77 0.20
CA ASP A 68 2.74 -3.22 -0.54
C ASP A 68 3.48 -4.31 -1.34
N SER A 69 4.55 -3.90 -2.03
CA SER A 69 5.39 -4.78 -2.86
C SER A 69 5.91 -5.99 -2.07
N LEU A 70 6.30 -5.78 -0.81
CA LEU A 70 6.86 -6.83 0.03
C LEU A 70 5.81 -7.88 0.35
N ILE A 71 4.60 -7.46 0.70
CA ILE A 71 3.47 -8.35 0.94
C ILE A 71 3.14 -9.17 -0.32
N LEU A 72 3.09 -8.52 -1.50
CA LEU A 72 2.82 -9.24 -2.75
C LEU A 72 3.91 -10.26 -3.09
N LYS A 73 5.18 -9.93 -2.87
CA LYS A 73 6.31 -10.85 -3.07
C LYS A 73 6.25 -12.03 -2.10
N LYS A 74 5.84 -11.80 -0.84
CA LYS A 74 5.64 -12.87 0.15
C LYS A 74 4.47 -13.79 -0.21
N ILE A 75 3.36 -13.23 -0.70
CA ILE A 75 2.24 -14.02 -1.23
C ILE A 75 2.70 -14.83 -2.44
N ALA A 76 3.40 -14.20 -3.40
CA ALA A 76 3.94 -14.87 -4.58
C ALA A 76 4.90 -16.01 -4.21
N MET A 77 5.74 -15.82 -3.19
CA MET A 77 6.64 -16.86 -2.69
C MET A 77 5.90 -18.08 -2.16
N GLN A 78 4.82 -17.88 -1.41
CA GLN A 78 4.03 -19.00 -0.88
C GLN A 78 3.22 -19.70 -1.96
N VAL A 79 2.66 -18.93 -2.91
CA VAL A 79 2.03 -19.53 -4.09
C VAL A 79 3.03 -20.36 -4.88
N LEU A 80 4.24 -19.84 -5.10
CA LEU A 80 5.31 -20.57 -5.78
C LEU A 80 5.68 -21.88 -5.05
N HIS A 81 5.67 -21.87 -3.71
CA HIS A 81 5.90 -23.08 -2.91
C HIS A 81 4.84 -24.15 -3.19
N ILE A 82 3.56 -23.77 -3.22
CA ILE A 82 2.44 -24.69 -3.53
C ILE A 82 2.60 -25.26 -4.94
N LEU A 83 2.88 -24.40 -5.92
CA LEU A 83 3.06 -24.80 -7.33
C LEU A 83 4.23 -25.78 -7.49
N ARG A 84 5.33 -25.54 -6.78
CA ARG A 84 6.49 -26.43 -6.76
C ARG A 84 6.14 -27.79 -6.17
N GLN A 85 5.43 -27.84 -5.03
CA GLN A 85 5.00 -29.10 -4.43
C GLN A 85 4.07 -29.90 -5.35
N LEU A 86 3.13 -29.22 -6.03
CA LEU A 86 2.28 -29.83 -7.06
C LEU A 86 3.12 -30.42 -8.19
N SER A 87 4.12 -29.68 -8.69
CA SER A 87 5.02 -30.15 -9.74
C SER A 87 5.90 -31.33 -9.30
N GLU A 88 6.37 -31.35 -8.04
CA GLU A 88 7.14 -32.46 -7.46
C GLU A 88 6.29 -33.74 -7.37
N CYS A 89 4.97 -33.61 -7.20
CA CYS A 89 4.00 -34.70 -7.28
C CYS A 89 3.56 -35.03 -8.72
N HIS A 90 4.13 -34.38 -9.74
CA HIS A 90 3.70 -34.47 -11.15
C HIS A 90 2.22 -34.13 -11.37
N ILE A 91 1.70 -33.15 -10.63
CA ILE A 91 0.33 -32.66 -10.73
C ILE A 91 0.34 -31.31 -11.42
N TYR A 92 -0.36 -31.22 -12.55
CA TYR A 92 -0.48 -30.00 -13.35
C TYR A 92 -1.93 -29.51 -13.30
N PRO A 93 -2.26 -28.56 -12.41
CA PRO A 93 -3.64 -28.17 -12.15
C PRO A 93 -4.30 -27.40 -13.31
N GLY A 94 -3.53 -26.93 -14.29
CA GLY A 94 -3.98 -26.00 -15.32
C GLY A 94 -3.98 -24.56 -14.81
N ILE A 95 -4.93 -23.75 -15.28
CA ILE A 95 -5.04 -22.35 -14.88
C ILE A 95 -5.71 -22.24 -13.50
N ILE A 96 -4.96 -21.76 -12.51
CA ILE A 96 -5.49 -21.44 -11.19
C ILE A 96 -6.04 -20.00 -11.18
N ASP A 97 -7.29 -19.82 -10.75
CA ASP A 97 -7.89 -18.49 -10.55
C ASP A 97 -7.48 -17.94 -9.17
N LEU A 98 -7.21 -16.63 -9.11
CA LEU A 98 -6.91 -15.91 -7.87
C LEU A 98 -8.05 -15.97 -6.84
N GLN A 99 -9.27 -16.34 -7.25
CA GLN A 99 -10.39 -16.56 -6.33
C GLN A 99 -10.24 -17.86 -5.52
N ASP A 100 -9.47 -18.83 -6.03
CA ASP A 100 -9.24 -20.12 -5.37
C ASP A 100 -8.04 -20.07 -4.43
N LEU A 101 -7.21 -19.02 -4.52
CA LEU A 101 -6.14 -18.73 -3.57
C LEU A 101 -6.66 -17.84 -2.44
N TYR A 102 -6.44 -18.25 -1.20
CA TYR A 102 -6.80 -17.48 0.00
C TYR A 102 -5.57 -17.12 0.81
N VAL A 103 -5.59 -15.93 1.40
CA VAL A 103 -4.50 -15.43 2.22
C VAL A 103 -5.05 -14.93 3.56
N ASP A 104 -4.39 -15.32 4.66
CA ASP A 104 -4.66 -14.79 5.99
C ASP A 104 -3.76 -13.58 6.28
N MET A 105 -4.37 -12.40 6.30
CA MET A 105 -3.67 -11.12 6.52
C MET A 105 -3.38 -10.81 8.00
N ASN A 106 -4.00 -11.52 8.95
CA ASN A 106 -3.87 -11.23 10.38
C ASN A 106 -2.75 -12.02 11.07
N ASN A 107 -2.21 -13.04 10.41
CA ASN A 107 -1.13 -13.85 10.95
C ASN A 107 0.22 -13.31 10.47
N SER A 108 1.14 -13.04 11.40
CA SER A 108 2.34 -12.20 11.17
C SER A 108 3.43 -12.81 10.27
N GLN A 109 3.23 -14.04 9.77
CA GLN A 109 4.11 -14.69 8.78
C GLN A 109 3.44 -14.95 7.42
N TYR A 110 2.16 -14.62 7.27
CA TYR A 110 1.24 -14.89 6.15
C TYR A 110 1.17 -16.37 5.75
N GLY A 111 -0.04 -16.89 5.51
CA GLY A 111 -0.26 -18.24 5.01
C GLY A 111 -1.19 -18.17 3.80
N VAL A 112 -0.74 -18.69 2.66
CA VAL A 112 -1.53 -18.86 1.44
C VAL A 112 -1.97 -20.30 1.34
N VAL A 113 -3.25 -20.49 1.01
CA VAL A 113 -3.82 -21.80 0.74
C VAL A 113 -4.54 -21.80 -0.60
N LEU A 114 -4.56 -22.96 -1.25
CA LEU A 114 -5.25 -23.19 -2.51
C LEU A 114 -6.45 -24.08 -2.26
N LEU A 115 -7.63 -23.57 -2.59
CA LEU A 115 -8.89 -24.28 -2.47
C LEU A 115 -9.27 -24.95 -3.80
N HIS A 116 -10.32 -25.77 -3.71
CA HIS A 116 -11.01 -26.35 -4.85
C HIS A 116 -10.13 -27.23 -5.76
N PRO A 117 -9.35 -28.19 -5.20
CA PRO A 117 -8.55 -29.12 -6.01
C PRO A 117 -9.39 -29.94 -7.01
N GLU A 118 -10.71 -30.05 -6.83
CA GLU A 118 -11.64 -30.66 -7.78
C GLU A 118 -11.72 -29.92 -9.14
N LYS A 119 -11.32 -28.64 -9.17
CA LYS A 119 -11.20 -27.85 -10.40
C LYS A 119 -9.95 -28.19 -11.20
N PHE A 120 -8.95 -28.83 -10.59
CA PHE A 120 -7.68 -29.11 -11.25
C PHE A 120 -7.83 -30.03 -12.47
N GLN A 121 -6.98 -29.82 -13.46
CA GLN A 121 -6.85 -30.69 -14.61
C GLN A 121 -5.94 -31.89 -14.31
N LEU A 122 -6.39 -32.78 -13.43
CA LEU A 122 -5.57 -33.88 -12.90
C LEU A 122 -5.26 -35.01 -13.90
N LEU A 123 -5.99 -35.11 -15.02
CA LEU A 123 -5.95 -36.26 -15.95
C LEU A 123 -6.35 -35.82 -17.37
N THR A 124 -6.15 -36.72 -18.34
CA THR A 124 -6.49 -36.55 -19.78
C THR A 124 -8.00 -36.37 -20.02
N PHE A 125 -8.49 -35.17 -19.78
CA PHE A 125 -9.87 -34.76 -20.07
C PHE A 125 -9.91 -33.44 -20.83
N GLU A 126 -10.82 -33.34 -21.79
CA GLU A 126 -11.26 -32.06 -22.34
C GLU A 126 -11.95 -31.28 -21.21
N GLN A 127 -11.42 -30.09 -20.92
CA GLN A 127 -12.10 -29.13 -20.07
C GLN A 127 -12.74 -28.07 -20.96
N ASP A 128 -14.02 -27.81 -20.75
CA ASP A 128 -14.73 -26.69 -21.36
C ASP A 128 -14.26 -25.38 -20.68
N TYR A 129 -13.02 -24.96 -20.97
CA TYR A 129 -12.57 -23.63 -20.62
C TYR A 129 -13.26 -22.62 -21.53
N GLU A 130 -14.05 -21.72 -20.94
CA GLU A 130 -14.33 -20.45 -21.60
C GLU A 130 -13.04 -19.62 -21.58
N TRP A 131 -12.23 -19.76 -22.63
CA TRP A 131 -10.97 -19.04 -22.73
C TRP A 131 -11.21 -17.53 -22.76
N TYR A 132 -10.48 -16.80 -21.93
CA TYR A 132 -10.32 -15.37 -22.18
C TYR A 132 -9.45 -15.17 -23.44
N PRO A 133 -9.66 -14.11 -24.24
CA PRO A 133 -8.95 -13.91 -25.52
C PRO A 133 -7.42 -13.90 -25.47
N GLU A 134 -6.82 -13.73 -24.29
CA GLU A 134 -5.36 -13.78 -24.11
C GLU A 134 -4.89 -15.15 -23.66
N ASP A 135 -5.70 -15.87 -22.88
CA ASP A 135 -5.45 -17.26 -22.50
C ASP A 135 -5.67 -18.16 -23.73
N GLU A 136 -6.68 -17.89 -24.56
CA GLU A 136 -6.92 -18.57 -25.84
C GLU A 136 -5.70 -18.48 -26.78
N ARG A 137 -5.04 -17.33 -26.83
CA ARG A 137 -3.84 -17.15 -27.68
C ARG A 137 -2.63 -17.96 -27.22
N ILE A 138 -2.61 -18.35 -25.95
CA ILE A 138 -1.46 -19.04 -25.33
C ILE A 138 -1.75 -20.54 -25.21
N PHE A 139 -3.00 -20.88 -24.86
CA PHE A 139 -3.43 -22.23 -24.48
C PHE A 139 -4.60 -22.77 -25.31
N GLY A 140 -5.16 -22.02 -26.26
CA GLY A 140 -6.41 -22.38 -26.95
C GLY A 140 -6.38 -23.71 -27.72
N ASP A 141 -5.19 -24.15 -28.14
CA ASP A 141 -4.99 -25.46 -28.78
C ASP A 141 -4.60 -26.57 -27.78
N ALA A 142 -4.39 -26.23 -26.51
CA ALA A 142 -3.96 -27.16 -25.47
C ALA A 142 -5.13 -28.00 -24.98
N VAL A 143 -5.03 -29.32 -25.18
CA VAL A 143 -5.99 -30.28 -24.62
C VAL A 143 -5.71 -30.53 -23.14
N LEU A 144 -4.43 -30.49 -22.74
CA LEU A 144 -3.92 -30.73 -21.38
C LEU A 144 -2.70 -29.88 -21.09
N PHE A 145 -2.45 -29.62 -19.80
CA PHE A 145 -1.23 -28.99 -19.34
C PHE A 145 -0.17 -30.06 -19.09
N ASP A 146 0.88 -30.03 -19.92
CA ASP A 146 2.14 -30.69 -19.60
C ASP A 146 2.99 -29.79 -18.69
N GLU A 147 4.13 -30.28 -18.23
CA GLU A 147 5.04 -29.53 -17.34
C GLU A 147 5.38 -28.13 -17.89
N LYS A 148 5.60 -28.03 -19.20
CA LYS A 148 6.00 -26.79 -19.86
C LYS A 148 4.84 -25.79 -19.94
N LEU A 149 3.65 -26.25 -20.30
CA LEU A 149 2.43 -25.44 -20.31
C LEU A 149 2.05 -25.00 -18.90
N GLN A 150 2.23 -25.88 -17.90
CA GLN A 150 2.00 -25.52 -16.50
C GLN A 150 2.96 -24.42 -16.05
N GLN A 151 4.26 -24.54 -16.36
CA GLN A 151 5.22 -23.47 -16.06
C GLN A 151 4.84 -22.11 -16.69
N ILE A 152 4.26 -22.12 -17.90
CA ILE A 152 3.76 -20.88 -18.52
C ILE A 152 2.57 -20.32 -17.74
N ALA A 153 1.63 -21.17 -17.31
CA ALA A 153 0.49 -20.78 -16.48
C ALA A 153 0.93 -20.21 -15.14
N ASP A 154 1.90 -20.86 -14.51
CA ASP A 154 2.44 -20.52 -13.20
C ASP A 154 3.20 -19.19 -13.25
N ASN A 155 4.04 -18.98 -14.27
CA ASN A 155 4.69 -17.68 -14.50
C ASN A 155 3.68 -16.55 -14.66
N ARG A 156 2.56 -16.81 -15.35
CA ARG A 156 1.47 -15.85 -15.53
C ARG A 156 0.72 -15.60 -14.22
N LEU A 157 0.53 -16.62 -13.37
CA LEU A 157 -0.08 -16.47 -12.04
C LEU A 157 0.81 -15.63 -11.12
N ILE A 158 2.12 -15.92 -11.06
CA ILE A 158 3.09 -15.13 -10.29
C ILE A 158 3.10 -13.67 -10.77
N TYR A 159 3.09 -13.45 -12.08
CA TYR A 159 2.96 -12.09 -12.64
C TYR A 159 1.72 -11.37 -12.12
N LYS A 160 0.54 -12.01 -12.21
CA LYS A 160 -0.74 -11.45 -11.74
C LYS A 160 -0.68 -11.04 -10.27
N ILE A 161 -0.03 -11.85 -9.43
CA ILE A 161 0.15 -11.54 -8.01
C ILE A 161 1.08 -10.35 -7.81
N LEU A 162 2.25 -10.35 -8.47
CA LEU A 162 3.24 -9.29 -8.33
C LEU A 162 2.73 -7.93 -8.80
N VAL A 163 1.80 -7.89 -9.75
CA VAL A 163 1.13 -6.66 -10.19
C VAL A 163 -0.26 -6.47 -9.56
N ALA A 164 -0.62 -7.24 -8.55
CA ALA A 164 -1.91 -7.17 -7.85
C ALA A 164 -3.14 -7.08 -8.79
N SER A 165 -3.14 -7.84 -9.88
CA SER A 165 -4.22 -7.74 -10.86
C SER A 165 -5.28 -8.80 -10.62
N ALA A 166 -6.51 -8.34 -10.33
CA ALA A 166 -7.68 -9.19 -10.13
C ALA A 166 -8.33 -9.66 -11.45
N ARG A 167 -7.86 -9.20 -12.61
CA ARG A 167 -8.42 -9.56 -13.92
C ARG A 167 -7.73 -10.81 -14.49
N GLY A 168 -8.50 -11.64 -15.17
CA GLY A 168 -7.98 -12.83 -15.89
C GLY A 168 -6.99 -12.45 -17.01
N ASN A 169 -7.21 -11.29 -17.63
CA ASN A 169 -6.42 -10.73 -18.73
C ASN A 169 -5.61 -9.53 -18.25
N VAL A 170 -4.32 -9.73 -18.03
CA VAL A 170 -3.40 -8.66 -17.62
C VAL A 170 -2.39 -8.49 -18.73
N LYS A 171 -2.34 -7.30 -19.30
CA LYS A 171 -1.38 -6.99 -20.36
C LYS A 171 0.01 -6.79 -19.75
N VAL A 172 1.03 -7.07 -20.56
CA VAL A 172 2.43 -6.80 -20.22
C VAL A 172 2.95 -5.76 -21.22
N PRO A 173 3.21 -4.51 -20.80
CA PRO A 173 2.91 -3.91 -19.50
C PRO A 173 1.38 -3.68 -19.27
N PRO A 174 0.91 -3.51 -18.02
CA PRO A 174 -0.50 -3.25 -17.72
C PRO A 174 -0.96 -1.91 -18.31
N LEU A 175 -2.19 -1.83 -18.78
CA LEU A 175 -2.77 -0.55 -19.23
C LEU A 175 -3.37 0.22 -18.05
N LYS A 176 -3.37 1.56 -18.13
CA LYS A 176 -4.01 2.50 -17.17
C LYS A 176 -5.45 2.19 -16.76
N THR A 177 -6.14 1.30 -17.48
CA THR A 177 -7.53 0.89 -17.26
C THR A 177 -7.68 -0.41 -16.47
N GLU A 178 -6.58 -1.05 -16.07
CA GLU A 178 -6.51 -2.25 -15.24
C GLU A 178 -6.10 -1.82 -13.83
N ALA A 179 -7.09 -1.64 -12.95
CA ALA A 179 -6.99 -1.34 -11.51
C ALA A 179 -5.75 -0.52 -11.10
N ASP A 180 -5.93 0.76 -10.73
CA ASP A 180 -4.92 1.79 -10.35
C ASP A 180 -3.56 1.32 -9.73
N TYR A 181 -3.48 0.13 -9.11
CA TYR A 181 -2.26 -0.45 -8.56
C TYR A 181 -1.44 -1.33 -9.52
N SER A 182 -2.00 -1.91 -10.59
CA SER A 182 -1.24 -2.85 -11.43
C SER A 182 -0.13 -2.18 -12.22
N GLU A 183 -0.38 -1.01 -12.80
CA GLU A 183 0.67 -0.18 -13.40
C GLU A 183 1.71 0.25 -12.36
N LEU A 184 1.26 0.60 -11.14
CA LEU A 184 2.14 1.02 -10.04
C LEU A 184 3.10 -0.09 -9.63
N PHE A 185 2.58 -1.29 -9.39
CA PHE A 185 3.40 -2.44 -9.00
C PHE A 185 4.30 -2.90 -10.15
N TYR A 186 3.83 -2.86 -11.39
CA TYR A 186 4.68 -3.15 -12.55
C TYR A 186 5.89 -2.22 -12.64
N ASN A 187 5.69 -0.92 -12.41
CA ASN A 187 6.76 0.08 -12.53
C ASN A 187 7.89 -0.11 -11.50
N ILE A 188 7.55 -0.62 -10.30
CA ILE A 188 8.53 -0.87 -9.24
C ILE A 188 9.21 -2.24 -9.33
N LEU A 189 8.76 -3.14 -10.22
CA LEU A 189 9.46 -4.39 -10.47
C LEU A 189 10.87 -4.13 -10.99
N SER A 190 11.81 -5.03 -10.66
CA SER A 190 13.14 -4.99 -11.23
C SER A 190 13.10 -5.20 -12.75
N GLU A 191 14.13 -4.74 -13.44
CA GLU A 191 14.24 -4.95 -14.90
C GLU A 191 14.33 -6.43 -15.27
N GLU A 192 14.86 -7.29 -14.39
CA GLU A 192 14.87 -8.74 -14.60
C GLU A 192 13.45 -9.32 -14.63
N TRP A 193 12.59 -8.94 -13.68
CA TRP A 193 11.19 -9.35 -13.70
C TRP A 193 10.47 -8.88 -14.96
N LYS A 194 10.63 -7.60 -15.33
CA LYS A 194 10.02 -7.04 -16.54
C LYS A 194 10.47 -7.79 -17.80
N GLN A 195 11.76 -8.09 -17.92
CA GLN A 195 12.28 -8.86 -19.06
C GLN A 195 11.69 -10.26 -19.14
N ILE A 196 11.58 -10.97 -18.02
CA ILE A 196 10.97 -12.31 -17.97
C ILE A 196 9.53 -12.26 -18.49
N PHE A 197 8.74 -11.29 -18.02
CA PHE A 197 7.33 -11.18 -18.38
C PHE A 197 7.12 -10.68 -19.82
N GLU A 198 7.87 -9.67 -20.26
CA GLU A 198 7.77 -9.10 -21.61
C GLU A 198 8.21 -10.10 -22.68
N ARG A 199 9.28 -10.86 -22.41
CA ARG A 199 9.79 -11.88 -23.33
C ARG A 199 9.06 -13.21 -23.21
N ARG A 200 8.15 -13.35 -22.24
CA ARG A 200 7.45 -14.60 -21.91
C ARG A 200 8.43 -15.76 -21.73
N GLU A 201 9.52 -15.50 -21.03
CA GLU A 201 10.55 -16.49 -20.77
C GLU A 201 10.00 -17.56 -19.83
N ILE A 202 10.18 -18.83 -20.19
CA ILE A 202 9.82 -19.95 -19.30
C ILE A 202 10.93 -20.06 -18.25
N CYS A 203 10.62 -19.65 -17.03
CA CYS A 203 11.52 -19.76 -15.88
C CYS A 203 11.24 -21.04 -15.09
N SER A 204 12.30 -21.65 -14.55
CA SER A 204 12.16 -22.73 -13.57
C SER A 204 11.73 -22.18 -12.21
N TYR A 205 11.14 -23.04 -11.38
CA TYR A 205 10.72 -22.66 -10.02
C TYR A 205 11.90 -22.18 -9.18
N GLU A 206 13.09 -22.76 -9.33
CA GLU A 206 14.31 -22.34 -8.61
C GLU A 206 14.72 -20.91 -8.99
N LYS A 207 14.65 -20.58 -10.29
CA LYS A 207 14.96 -19.22 -10.77
C LYS A 207 13.97 -18.20 -10.21
N LEU A 208 12.67 -18.51 -10.23
CA LEU A 208 11.63 -17.62 -9.68
C LEU A 208 11.78 -17.46 -8.16
N GLN A 209 12.10 -18.55 -7.47
CA GLN A 209 12.33 -18.55 -6.03
C GLN A 209 13.51 -17.64 -5.68
N GLN A 210 14.65 -17.82 -6.34
CA GLN A 210 15.83 -16.97 -6.12
C GLN A 210 15.51 -15.48 -6.35
N LEU A 211 14.83 -15.16 -7.45
CA LEU A 211 14.44 -13.78 -7.76
C LEU A 211 13.51 -13.18 -6.71
N LEU A 212 12.58 -13.96 -6.18
CA LEU A 212 11.69 -13.53 -5.09
C LEU A 212 12.46 -13.38 -3.77
N GLU A 213 13.35 -14.30 -3.42
CA GLU A 213 14.18 -14.25 -2.21
C GLU A 213 15.07 -13.00 -2.21
N ASP A 214 15.80 -12.77 -3.29
CA ASP A 214 16.65 -11.58 -3.45
C ASP A 214 15.81 -10.30 -3.38
N SER A 215 14.66 -10.29 -4.05
CA SER A 215 13.74 -9.14 -4.07
C SER A 215 13.11 -8.83 -2.71
N ILE A 216 12.84 -9.87 -1.90
CA ILE A 216 12.30 -9.74 -0.53
C ILE A 216 13.41 -9.24 0.40
N GLN A 217 14.60 -9.84 0.33
CA GLN A 217 15.73 -9.46 1.16
C GLN A 217 16.08 -7.99 0.97
N ILE A 218 16.18 -7.52 -0.27
CA ILE A 218 16.48 -6.09 -0.55
C ILE A 218 15.43 -5.17 0.07
N GLU A 219 14.14 -5.51 -0.04
CA GLU A 219 13.07 -4.69 0.53
C GLU A 219 13.06 -4.72 2.07
N GLU A 220 13.34 -5.86 2.68
CA GLU A 220 13.46 -5.99 4.14
C GLU A 220 14.70 -5.25 4.68
N GLU A 221 15.83 -5.32 3.99
CA GLU A 221 17.04 -4.56 4.32
C GLU A 221 16.81 -3.06 4.18
N PHE A 222 16.10 -2.62 3.12
CA PHE A 222 15.71 -1.23 2.95
C PHE A 222 14.80 -0.76 4.09
N ALA A 223 13.82 -1.59 4.49
CA ALA A 223 12.93 -1.29 5.61
C ALA A 223 13.71 -1.20 6.94
N ARG A 224 14.68 -2.09 7.15
CA ARG A 224 15.56 -2.10 8.34
C ARG A 224 16.46 -0.87 8.39
N MET A 225 17.20 -0.57 7.32
CA MET A 225 18.07 0.61 7.25
C MET A 225 17.29 1.92 7.41
N THR A 226 16.07 1.98 6.87
CA THR A 226 15.19 3.13 7.05
C THR A 226 14.80 3.31 8.51
N LYS A 227 14.56 2.21 9.24
CA LYS A 227 14.26 2.22 10.68
C LYS A 227 15.48 2.61 11.52
N GLU A 228 16.64 2.02 11.25
CA GLU A 228 17.91 2.33 11.96
C GLU A 228 18.35 3.79 11.75
N SER A 229 18.25 4.32 10.52
CA SER A 229 18.55 5.73 10.23
C SER A 229 17.58 6.72 10.92
N LEU A 230 16.34 6.30 11.18
CA LEU A 230 15.39 7.09 11.97
C LEU A 230 15.78 7.10 13.44
N ASP A 231 16.21 5.96 13.98
CA ASP A 231 16.64 5.82 15.38
C ASP A 231 17.92 6.64 15.64
N GLU A 232 18.92 6.59 14.75
CA GLU A 232 20.14 7.41 14.86
C GLU A 232 19.88 8.92 14.78
N LYS A 233 19.01 9.36 13.87
CA LYS A 233 18.57 10.77 13.77
C LYS A 233 17.79 11.21 15.01
N SER A 234 17.08 10.28 15.66
CA SER A 234 16.38 10.54 16.92
C SER A 234 17.35 10.71 18.09
N GLU A 235 18.47 9.97 18.10
CA GLU A 235 19.52 10.07 19.12
C GLU A 235 20.39 11.33 18.96
N GLN A 236 20.75 11.71 17.74
CA GLN A 236 21.49 12.95 17.46
C GLN A 236 20.66 14.20 17.84
N LYS A 237 19.35 14.21 17.54
CA LYS A 237 18.44 15.29 17.98
C LYS A 237 18.28 15.38 19.50
N LYS A 238 18.43 14.27 20.24
CA LYS A 238 18.45 14.28 21.72
C LYS A 238 19.74 14.90 22.26
N GLN A 239 20.90 14.60 21.67
CA GLN A 239 22.18 15.15 22.11
C GLN A 239 22.30 16.67 21.83
N GLU A 240 21.94 17.13 20.63
CA GLU A 240 22.00 18.57 20.27
C GLU A 240 21.03 19.46 21.09
N LYS A 241 19.92 18.91 21.58
CA LYS A 241 18.97 19.64 22.45
C LYS A 241 19.40 19.68 23.92
N THR A 242 20.24 18.74 24.37
CA THR A 242 20.72 18.69 25.77
C THR A 242 21.77 19.79 26.04
N GLU A 243 22.56 20.17 25.03
CA GLU A 243 23.58 21.23 25.16
C GLU A 243 23.00 22.66 25.15
N LYS A 244 21.79 22.86 24.60
CA LYS A 244 21.12 24.18 24.56
C LYS A 244 20.27 24.49 25.81
N PHE A 245 20.13 23.56 26.76
CA PHE A 245 19.18 23.66 27.89
C PHE A 245 19.80 24.08 29.24
N HIS A 246 20.99 24.69 29.24
CA HIS A 246 21.52 25.40 30.41
C HIS A 246 21.40 26.91 30.27
N THR A 247 20.18 27.44 30.08
CA THR A 247 19.76 28.77 30.58
C THR A 247 18.28 29.02 30.25
N LYS A 248 17.51 29.42 31.27
CA LYS A 248 16.08 29.79 31.29
C LYS A 248 15.12 28.69 31.76
N LYS A 249 15.10 28.48 33.07
CA LYS A 249 13.85 28.34 33.82
C LYS A 249 13.53 29.72 34.39
N GLU A 250 12.35 30.25 34.06
CA GLU A 250 11.53 31.16 34.89
C GLU A 250 10.43 31.81 34.02
N ASN A 251 9.22 31.22 34.03
CA ASN A 251 7.94 31.86 34.35
C ASN A 251 6.79 30.98 33.84
N GLU A 252 6.08 30.40 34.81
CA GLU A 252 4.91 29.55 34.64
C GLU A 252 3.70 30.38 34.18
N GLY A 253 3.22 30.08 32.98
CA GLY A 253 1.86 30.32 32.52
C GLY A 253 1.53 29.22 31.51
N GLU A 254 0.35 28.61 31.58
CA GLU A 254 -0.08 27.57 30.64
C GLU A 254 -0.31 28.19 29.25
N GLU A 255 0.74 28.32 28.43
CA GLU A 255 0.58 28.76 27.03
C GLU A 255 -0.10 27.64 26.22
N GLU A 256 -1.11 28.01 25.43
CA GLU A 256 -1.87 27.08 24.57
C GLU A 256 -1.48 27.29 23.11
N GLN A 257 -0.97 26.25 22.47
CA GLN A 257 -0.54 26.24 21.07
C GLN A 257 -1.62 25.63 20.17
N PHE A 258 -1.86 26.26 19.02
CA PHE A 258 -2.80 25.83 18.01
C PHE A 258 -2.05 25.57 16.70
N ALA A 259 -1.94 24.30 16.30
CA ALA A 259 -1.26 23.91 15.08
C ALA A 259 -2.26 23.40 14.04
N LEU A 260 -2.40 24.12 12.93
CA LEU A 260 -3.20 23.69 11.79
C LEU A 260 -2.27 23.14 10.69
N PHE A 261 -2.57 21.93 10.24
CA PHE A 261 -1.87 21.30 9.13
C PHE A 261 -2.74 21.31 7.88
N VAL A 262 -2.30 21.98 6.83
CA VAL A 262 -2.91 21.94 5.50
C VAL A 262 -2.04 21.09 4.58
N ILE A 263 -2.61 20.00 4.10
CA ILE A 263 -1.89 18.99 3.33
C ILE A 263 -2.34 19.08 1.87
N LEU A 264 -1.45 19.58 1.03
CA LEU A 264 -1.64 19.84 -0.39
C LEU A 264 -0.90 18.76 -1.20
N ARG A 265 -1.61 17.69 -1.53
CA ARG A 265 -1.04 16.56 -2.28
C ARG A 265 -1.41 16.68 -3.76
N THR A 266 -0.50 16.28 -4.63
CA THR A 266 -0.74 16.22 -6.07
C THR A 266 -0.50 14.81 -6.63
N GLU A 267 0.43 14.04 -6.03
CA GLU A 267 0.82 12.71 -6.54
C GLU A 267 0.93 11.62 -5.45
N LEU A 268 0.83 10.36 -5.89
CA LEU A 268 0.69 9.22 -4.98
C LEU A 268 1.99 8.93 -4.23
N ASP A 269 3.10 8.90 -4.94
CA ASP A 269 4.45 8.61 -4.43
C ASP A 269 4.91 9.60 -3.36
N ASN A 270 4.45 10.85 -3.45
CA ASN A 270 4.78 11.89 -2.50
C ASN A 270 3.96 11.81 -1.20
N SER A 271 2.94 10.95 -1.12
CA SER A 271 2.18 10.77 0.14
C SER A 271 2.98 10.17 1.26
N LYS A 272 3.81 9.14 0.99
CA LYS A 272 4.65 8.54 2.04
C LYS A 272 5.62 9.58 2.59
N LYS A 273 6.15 10.42 1.70
CA LYS A 273 7.03 11.54 2.06
C LYS A 273 6.28 12.62 2.87
N ILE A 274 5.08 13.00 2.46
CA ILE A 274 4.21 13.94 3.19
C ILE A 274 3.77 13.38 4.54
N SER A 275 3.39 12.11 4.65
CA SER A 275 3.06 11.45 5.91
C SER A 275 4.26 11.44 6.84
N LYS A 276 5.45 11.11 6.33
CA LYS A 276 6.68 11.17 7.10
C LYS A 276 6.96 12.58 7.60
N MET A 277 6.80 13.60 6.77
CA MET A 277 6.90 15.00 7.19
C MET A 277 5.88 15.36 8.25
N LEU A 278 4.62 14.96 8.08
CA LEU A 278 3.54 15.23 9.04
C LEU A 278 3.86 14.59 10.39
N TYR A 279 4.28 13.33 10.42
CA TYR A 279 4.61 12.62 11.65
C TYR A 279 5.83 13.24 12.34
N LEU A 280 6.88 13.60 11.59
CA LEU A 280 8.03 14.31 12.14
C LEU A 280 7.63 15.65 12.76
N LEU A 281 6.72 16.40 12.14
CA LEU A 281 6.21 17.65 12.72
C LEU A 281 5.35 17.41 13.96
N GLN A 282 4.52 16.35 13.95
CA GLN A 282 3.75 15.97 15.13
C GLN A 282 4.68 15.57 16.29
N ASP A 283 5.76 14.83 16.02
CA ASP A 283 6.79 14.48 17.00
C ASP A 283 7.52 15.72 17.54
N GLU A 284 7.88 16.64 16.64
CA GLU A 284 8.56 17.90 17.01
C GLU A 284 7.67 18.77 17.90
N LEU A 285 6.39 18.90 17.56
CA LEU A 285 5.41 19.62 18.37
C LEU A 285 5.14 18.92 19.70
N GLU A 286 4.97 17.61 19.73
CA GLU A 286 4.77 16.85 20.98
C GLU A 286 5.96 17.02 21.93
N LEU A 287 7.18 16.96 21.39
CA LEU A 287 8.40 17.16 22.15
C LEU A 287 8.53 18.61 22.65
N GLU A 288 8.28 19.60 21.80
CA GLU A 288 8.32 21.02 22.18
C GLU A 288 7.29 21.34 23.27
N ASN A 289 6.06 20.86 23.12
CA ASN A 289 5.00 21.05 24.11
C ASN A 289 5.33 20.34 25.43
N THR A 290 5.93 19.15 25.40
CA THR A 290 6.39 18.45 26.61
C THR A 290 7.51 19.21 27.32
N LEU A 291 8.45 19.81 26.56
CA LEU A 291 9.57 20.56 27.11
C LEU A 291 9.16 21.93 27.68
N LEU A 292 8.19 22.59 27.04
CA LEU A 292 7.69 23.91 27.45
C LEU A 292 6.51 23.85 28.44
N GLY A 293 5.92 22.67 28.65
CA GLY A 293 4.73 22.51 29.48
C GLY A 293 3.45 23.10 28.86
N HIS A 294 3.43 23.27 27.55
CA HIS A 294 2.33 23.87 26.80
C HIS A 294 1.26 22.84 26.44
N SER A 295 0.01 23.29 26.30
CA SER A 295 -1.07 22.44 25.78
C SER A 295 -1.26 22.68 24.28
N CYS A 296 -1.31 21.60 23.49
CA CYS A 296 -1.40 21.68 22.03
C CYS A 296 -2.75 21.20 21.51
N GLN A 297 -3.40 22.00 20.66
CA GLN A 297 -4.54 21.60 19.85
C GLN A 297 -4.13 21.54 18.39
N GLN A 298 -4.47 20.43 17.74
CA GLN A 298 -4.15 20.22 16.33
C GLN A 298 -5.42 20.20 15.48
N ALA A 299 -5.34 20.70 14.26
CA ALA A 299 -6.38 20.58 13.24
C ALA A 299 -5.74 20.18 11.91
N PHE A 300 -6.52 19.54 11.04
CA PHE A 300 -6.02 19.01 9.78
C PHE A 300 -7.00 19.29 8.64
N VAL A 301 -6.48 19.79 7.53
CA VAL A 301 -7.23 20.00 6.30
C VAL A 301 -6.53 19.25 5.17
N PHE A 302 -7.26 18.37 4.52
CA PHE A 302 -6.72 17.49 3.48
C PHE A 302 -7.25 17.91 2.11
N GLY A 303 -6.36 18.32 1.21
CA GLY A 303 -6.68 18.60 -0.18
C GLY A 303 -6.51 17.37 -1.06
N ASN A 304 -7.25 16.28 -0.80
CA ASN A 304 -7.12 15.03 -1.55
C ASN A 304 -8.49 14.53 -2.07
N GLY A 305 -8.94 15.07 -3.20
CA GLY A 305 -10.18 14.69 -3.92
C GLY A 305 -11.53 15.05 -3.28
N ALA A 306 -11.57 15.30 -1.98
CA ALA A 306 -12.64 15.99 -1.26
C ALA A 306 -12.02 16.65 -0.01
N VAL A 307 -12.37 17.90 0.31
CA VAL A 307 -11.78 18.56 1.48
C VAL A 307 -12.35 17.93 2.74
N GLN A 308 -11.48 17.22 3.47
CA GLN A 308 -11.80 16.70 4.79
C GLN A 308 -11.16 17.59 5.85
N VAL A 309 -11.92 17.89 6.89
CA VAL A 309 -11.49 18.76 7.98
C VAL A 309 -11.62 18.01 9.30
N LYS A 310 -10.50 17.89 10.02
CA LYS A 310 -10.48 17.54 11.44
C LYS A 310 -10.27 18.84 12.21
N LYS A 311 -11.31 19.28 12.94
CA LYS A 311 -11.27 20.52 13.73
C LYS A 311 -10.24 20.44 14.87
N PHE A 312 -9.96 21.58 15.49
CA PHE A 312 -9.04 21.69 16.61
C PHE A 312 -9.45 20.78 17.77
N GLN A 313 -8.56 19.86 18.13
CA GLN A 313 -8.74 18.96 19.26
C GLN A 313 -7.39 18.71 19.97
N ARG A 314 -7.44 18.47 21.28
CA ARG A 314 -6.32 17.91 22.04
C ARG A 314 -6.28 16.41 21.78
N TYR A 315 -5.32 15.99 20.97
CA TYR A 315 -5.11 14.56 20.74
C TYR A 315 -4.27 13.95 21.87
N HIS A 316 -4.45 12.65 22.14
CA HIS A 316 -3.62 11.95 23.10
C HIS A 316 -2.16 11.91 22.64
N LYS A 317 -1.25 11.72 23.59
CA LYS A 317 0.16 11.43 23.31
C LYS A 317 0.25 10.23 22.35
N ASP A 318 1.14 10.31 21.38
CA ASP A 318 1.34 9.29 20.32
C ASP A 318 0.25 9.29 19.23
N PHE A 319 -0.63 10.31 19.17
CA PHE A 319 -1.57 10.44 18.05
C PHE A 319 -0.84 10.70 16.74
N ARG A 320 -1.07 9.85 15.75
CA ARG A 320 -0.59 10.08 14.38
C ARG A 320 -1.78 10.29 13.46
N CYS A 321 -1.79 11.45 12.80
CA CYS A 321 -2.90 11.81 11.95
C CYS A 321 -2.84 11.02 10.64
N GLN A 322 -3.69 10.01 10.53
CA GLN A 322 -3.89 9.29 9.27
C GLN A 322 -4.81 10.09 8.34
N PHE A 323 -4.47 10.12 7.05
CA PHE A 323 -5.24 10.78 6.01
C PHE A 323 -5.61 9.86 4.85
N PRO A 324 -6.74 10.09 4.16
CA PRO A 324 -7.20 9.23 3.07
C PRO A 324 -6.24 9.26 1.87
N GLN A 325 -5.91 8.10 1.30
CA GLN A 325 -4.95 8.00 0.19
C GLN A 325 -5.53 8.31 -1.21
N VAL A 326 -6.81 8.66 -1.33
CA VAL A 326 -7.51 8.85 -2.62
C VAL A 326 -7.15 10.18 -3.30
N ILE A 327 -6.38 10.15 -4.40
CA ILE A 327 -6.14 11.32 -5.25
C ILE A 327 -7.31 11.50 -6.22
N ARG A 328 -7.91 12.70 -6.24
CA ARG A 328 -8.72 13.19 -7.36
C ARG A 328 -8.29 14.63 -7.69
N GLU A 329 -8.52 15.04 -8.92
CA GLU A 329 -8.17 16.38 -9.41
C GLU A 329 -8.97 17.46 -8.66
N TYR A 330 -8.32 18.17 -7.73
CA TYR A 330 -8.90 19.35 -7.10
C TYR A 330 -7.86 20.45 -6.79
N SER A 331 -8.32 21.71 -6.75
CA SER A 331 -7.53 22.91 -6.52
C SER A 331 -6.98 23.00 -5.08
N ALA A 332 -5.66 23.10 -4.95
CA ALA A 332 -4.98 23.42 -3.69
C ALA A 332 -5.49 24.72 -3.04
N GLY A 333 -6.10 25.63 -3.82
CA GLY A 333 -6.68 26.87 -3.33
C GLY A 333 -7.81 26.64 -2.33
N GLU A 334 -8.69 25.66 -2.53
CA GLU A 334 -9.80 25.41 -1.62
C GLU A 334 -9.35 24.89 -0.26
N ALA A 335 -8.39 23.96 -0.24
CA ALA A 335 -7.83 23.42 1.01
C ALA A 335 -7.16 24.54 1.83
N LEU A 336 -6.45 25.45 1.16
CA LEU A 336 -5.86 26.62 1.80
C LEU A 336 -6.94 27.58 2.34
N ILE A 337 -8.00 27.87 1.57
CA ILE A 337 -9.10 28.75 2.01
C ILE A 337 -9.78 28.17 3.25
N ILE A 338 -10.15 26.89 3.21
CA ILE A 338 -10.81 26.20 4.31
C ILE A 338 -9.90 26.16 5.55
N GLY A 339 -8.60 25.91 5.36
CA GLY A 339 -7.63 26.00 6.45
C GLY A 339 -7.59 27.38 7.08
N THR A 340 -7.49 28.44 6.27
CA THR A 340 -7.47 29.81 6.79
C THR A 340 -8.76 30.17 7.52
N ASP A 341 -9.91 29.74 7.02
CA ASP A 341 -11.21 30.02 7.63
C ASP A 341 -11.38 29.28 8.97
N LEU A 342 -10.92 28.03 9.05
CA LEU A 342 -10.94 27.25 10.29
C LEU A 342 -10.05 27.88 11.38
N LEU A 343 -8.90 28.43 10.99
CA LEU A 343 -8.00 29.13 11.92
C LEU A 343 -8.64 30.41 12.44
N GLN A 344 -9.31 31.15 11.56
CA GLN A 344 -10.01 32.39 11.90
C GLN A 344 -11.20 32.13 12.83
N GLU A 345 -12.04 31.13 12.52
CA GLU A 345 -13.13 30.65 13.40
C GLU A 345 -12.60 30.33 14.80
N LYS A 346 -11.45 29.64 14.89
CA LYS A 346 -10.87 29.26 16.18
C LYS A 346 -10.36 30.47 16.97
N LYS A 347 -9.74 31.43 16.30
CA LYS A 347 -9.23 32.65 16.91
C LYS A 347 -10.38 33.52 17.44
N GLU A 348 -11.45 33.68 16.67
CA GLU A 348 -12.66 34.39 17.09
C GLU A 348 -13.33 33.72 18.31
N GLU A 349 -13.44 32.38 18.30
CA GLU A 349 -13.95 31.60 19.44
C GLU A 349 -13.15 31.88 20.74
N LEU A 350 -11.82 31.97 20.63
CA LEU A 350 -10.92 32.18 21.76
C LEU A 350 -10.91 33.62 22.27
N LEU A 351 -11.07 34.60 21.37
CA LEU A 351 -11.26 36.00 21.71
C LEU A 351 -12.57 36.21 22.49
N LEU A 352 -13.66 35.57 22.06
CA LEU A 352 -14.96 35.60 22.77
C LEU A 352 -14.91 34.95 24.15
N LYS A 353 -14.02 33.98 24.36
CA LYS A 353 -13.83 33.28 25.64
C LYS A 353 -12.88 33.99 26.61
N ASN A 354 -12.42 35.21 26.30
CA ASN A 354 -11.47 35.99 27.11
C ASN A 354 -10.18 35.21 27.49
N LYS A 355 -9.75 34.23 26.68
CA LYS A 355 -8.45 33.54 26.86
C LYS A 355 -7.29 34.37 26.27
N GLY A 356 -7.25 35.66 26.57
CA GLY A 356 -6.37 36.64 25.90
C GLY A 356 -4.87 36.54 26.21
N GLU A 357 -4.42 35.57 27.00
CA GLU A 357 -3.04 35.52 27.47
C GLU A 357 -2.30 34.34 26.84
N LYS A 358 -1.41 34.68 25.89
CA LYS A 358 -0.37 33.83 25.27
C LYS A 358 -0.85 32.60 24.50
N GLN A 359 -1.53 32.84 23.38
CA GLN A 359 -1.83 31.82 22.38
C GLN A 359 -0.90 31.94 21.19
N GLN A 360 -0.37 30.81 20.73
CA GLN A 360 0.46 30.75 19.53
C GLN A 360 -0.28 29.96 18.45
N PHE A 361 -0.38 30.53 17.25
CA PHE A 361 -1.03 29.91 16.11
C PHE A 361 0.00 29.60 15.03
N TYR A 362 0.06 28.33 14.62
CA TYR A 362 0.92 27.85 13.55
C TYR A 362 0.07 27.29 12.42
N LEU A 363 0.40 27.68 11.18
CA LEU A 363 -0.15 27.08 9.97
C LEU A 363 0.98 26.37 9.21
N TYR A 364 0.95 25.05 9.24
CA TYR A 364 1.87 24.21 8.49
C TYR A 364 1.25 23.83 7.15
N ILE A 365 1.88 24.23 6.06
CA ILE A 365 1.51 23.82 4.71
C ILE A 365 2.47 22.73 4.27
N LEU A 366 1.95 21.54 4.01
CA LEU A 366 2.73 20.41 3.51
C LEU A 366 2.39 20.20 2.03
N MET A 367 3.39 20.17 1.17
CA MET A 367 3.17 19.95 -0.26
C MET A 367 4.25 19.14 -0.96
N ASP A 368 3.92 18.63 -2.14
CA ASP A 368 4.83 17.89 -3.02
C ASP A 368 5.30 18.66 -4.27
N GLY A 369 4.94 19.95 -4.38
CA GLY A 369 5.58 20.88 -5.32
C GLY A 369 4.86 21.13 -6.65
N ARG A 370 3.69 20.53 -6.92
CA ARG A 370 2.94 20.72 -8.18
C ARG A 370 1.57 21.40 -8.01
N ILE A 371 1.54 22.68 -7.62
CA ILE A 371 0.27 23.40 -7.39
C ILE A 371 -0.21 24.12 -8.66
N LYS A 372 -1.50 23.99 -8.99
CA LYS A 372 -2.14 24.78 -10.05
C LYS A 372 -2.33 26.24 -9.58
N ASN A 373 -1.88 27.18 -10.41
CA ASN A 373 -2.07 28.62 -10.18
C ASN A 373 -3.45 29.09 -10.70
N ASP A 374 -4.54 28.63 -10.10
CA ASP A 374 -5.91 29.01 -10.49
C ASP A 374 -6.46 30.20 -9.67
N GLN A 375 -7.69 30.64 -10.00
CA GLN A 375 -8.33 31.77 -9.31
C GLN A 375 -8.55 31.50 -7.82
N LEU A 376 -8.86 30.26 -7.44
CA LEU A 376 -9.04 29.88 -6.04
C LEU A 376 -7.72 29.94 -5.28
N PHE A 377 -6.61 29.54 -5.90
CA PHE A 377 -5.28 29.67 -5.32
C PHE A 377 -4.88 31.14 -5.12
N GLN A 378 -5.22 32.04 -6.06
CA GLN A 378 -4.98 33.47 -5.89
C GLN A 378 -5.78 34.07 -4.72
N ILE A 379 -7.05 33.66 -4.55
CA ILE A 379 -7.88 34.05 -3.40
C ILE A 379 -7.26 33.52 -2.09
N ALA A 380 -6.81 32.25 -2.10
CA ALA A 380 -6.15 31.64 -0.96
C ALA A 380 -4.88 32.40 -0.53
N LEU A 381 -4.05 32.83 -1.48
CA LEU A 381 -2.85 33.63 -1.20
C LEU A 381 -3.17 34.96 -0.51
N ILE A 382 -4.25 35.63 -0.91
CA ILE A 382 -4.70 36.88 -0.26
C ILE A 382 -5.11 36.60 1.19
N LYS A 383 -5.88 35.52 1.43
CA LYS A 383 -6.26 35.12 2.79
C LYS A 383 -5.06 34.76 3.66
N LEU A 384 -4.09 34.01 3.11
CA LEU A 384 -2.86 33.64 3.82
C LEU A 384 -2.04 34.86 4.26
N LYS A 385 -1.88 35.87 3.39
CA LYS A 385 -1.21 37.12 3.75
C LYS A 385 -1.91 37.83 4.91
N LYS A 386 -3.25 37.86 4.89
CA LYS A 386 -4.06 38.47 5.96
C LYS A 386 -3.89 37.74 7.29
N VAL A 387 -3.98 36.41 7.33
CA VAL A 387 -3.78 35.66 8.59
C VAL A 387 -2.34 35.80 9.13
N ARG A 388 -1.35 35.97 8.25
CA ARG A 388 0.02 36.29 8.66
C ARG A 388 0.12 37.66 9.34
N GLU A 389 -0.47 38.69 8.75
CA GLU A 389 -0.54 40.04 9.33
C GLU A 389 -1.26 40.04 10.69
N GLU A 390 -2.17 39.09 10.89
CA GLU A 390 -2.88 38.86 12.14
C GLU A 390 -2.10 38.05 13.19
N GLY A 391 -0.81 37.74 12.94
CA GLY A 391 0.11 37.13 13.91
C GLY A 391 0.18 35.60 13.91
N VAL A 392 -0.22 34.94 12.82
CA VAL A 392 -0.07 33.48 12.64
C VAL A 392 1.28 33.18 11.99
N GLU A 393 2.06 32.28 12.59
CA GLU A 393 3.30 31.79 11.99
C GLU A 393 2.99 30.81 10.84
N LEU A 394 3.40 31.18 9.62
CA LEU A 394 3.18 30.38 8.43
C LEU A 394 4.44 29.59 8.07
N LYS A 395 4.36 28.25 8.12
CA LYS A 395 5.49 27.34 7.87
C LYS A 395 5.21 26.45 6.67
N LEU A 396 6.18 26.35 5.77
CA LEU A 396 6.09 25.54 4.56
C LEU A 396 7.07 24.36 4.63
N ARG A 397 6.56 23.16 4.31
CA ARG A 397 7.31 21.91 4.24
C ARG A 397 7.09 21.23 2.90
N MET A 398 8.19 20.85 2.24
CA MET A 398 8.16 20.39 0.85
C MET A 398 9.06 19.20 0.59
N VAL A 399 8.61 18.37 -0.35
CA VAL A 399 9.25 17.14 -0.78
C VAL A 399 10.38 17.36 -1.82
N ASP A 400 10.13 18.10 -2.90
CA ASP A 400 11.08 18.25 -4.04
C ASP A 400 11.30 19.73 -4.43
N ASN A 401 12.20 19.98 -5.40
CA ASN A 401 12.50 21.32 -5.91
C ASN A 401 11.26 22.01 -6.52
N ILE A 402 11.07 23.29 -6.19
CA ILE A 402 9.97 24.12 -6.71
C ILE A 402 10.27 24.51 -8.16
N TYR A 403 9.44 24.05 -9.10
CA TYR A 403 9.51 24.47 -10.50
C TYR A 403 8.30 25.30 -10.96
N CYS A 404 7.17 25.30 -10.22
CA CYS A 404 5.95 25.99 -10.64
C CYS A 404 5.73 27.34 -9.94
N GLU A 405 5.11 28.27 -10.68
CA GLU A 405 4.84 29.66 -10.26
C GLU A 405 4.00 29.74 -8.97
N ALA A 406 3.02 28.85 -8.79
CA ALA A 406 2.17 28.82 -7.60
C ALA A 406 2.98 28.56 -6.32
N CYS A 407 3.87 27.56 -6.36
CA CYS A 407 4.72 27.23 -5.22
C CYS A 407 5.73 28.34 -4.90
N GLN A 408 6.22 29.07 -5.91
CA GLN A 408 7.07 30.24 -5.70
C GLN A 408 6.30 31.37 -4.99
N LYS A 409 5.09 31.70 -5.48
CA LYS A 409 4.23 32.70 -4.84
C LYS A 409 3.85 32.34 -3.41
N LEU A 410 3.68 31.06 -3.09
CA LEU A 410 3.42 30.63 -1.73
C LEU A 410 4.65 30.79 -0.83
N LYS A 411 5.85 30.49 -1.38
CA LYS A 411 7.12 30.67 -0.67
C LYS A 411 7.35 32.12 -0.23
N ASP A 412 6.92 33.09 -1.04
CA ASP A 412 7.02 34.52 -0.71
C ASP A 412 6.09 34.97 0.43
N VAL A 413 5.10 34.14 0.78
CA VAL A 413 4.11 34.43 1.83
C VAL A 413 4.49 33.82 3.17
N VAL A 414 5.27 32.74 3.20
CA VAL A 414 5.61 31.97 4.40
C VAL A 414 6.95 32.41 5.04
N GLU A 415 7.11 32.17 6.33
CA GLU A 415 8.25 32.65 7.13
C GLU A 415 9.42 31.66 7.16
N ASP A 416 9.12 30.36 7.18
CA ASP A 416 10.10 29.28 7.20
C ASP A 416 9.81 28.25 6.11
N THR A 417 10.82 27.95 5.30
CA THR A 417 10.77 26.96 4.24
C THR A 417 11.82 25.89 4.48
N GLN A 418 11.39 24.70 4.89
CA GLN A 418 12.29 23.58 5.13
C GLN A 418 12.05 22.48 4.09
N ARG A 419 13.15 21.98 3.52
CA ARG A 419 13.17 20.82 2.62
C ARG A 419 13.34 19.56 3.45
N CYS A 420 12.60 18.51 3.11
CA CYS A 420 12.75 17.21 3.75
C CYS A 420 13.29 16.21 2.72
N CYS A 421 14.54 15.78 2.90
CA CYS A 421 15.19 14.74 2.08
C CYS A 421 14.59 13.36 2.33
#